data_AF-A0A956U409-F1
#
_entry.id   AF-A0A956U409-F1
#
_cell.length_a   1.000
_cell.length_b   1.000
_cell.length_c   1.000
_cell.angle_alpha   90.00
_cell.angle_beta   90.00
_cell.angle_gamma   90.00
#
_symmetry.space_group_name_H-M   'P 1'
#
loop_
_entity.id
_entity.type
_entity.pdbx_description
1 polymer ?
#
loop_
_entity_poly.entity_id
_entity_poly.type
_entity_poly.pdbx_seq_one_letter_code
_entity_poly.pdbx_strand_id
1 'polypeptide(L)'
;MKDFWKLIESSKDGSSCISDQIGFLKEWMKSASIEEVEAFDTLVRGTLYPEASTNKLWFLIAFIFDRNYLPDSRFDRFRTWLILQGEEHYRRIIAEPDLIAEYELDLEVEDLRELSRAVYEERSGKKNEHLDSLEDIMIDACNSKEEEDQFIKQAPQMFPRLHSRMRLHELRWHPKEVGLMLELQSGGCKLDEVHDIDHFFLSKSQAQAESLAARLIELGYEASTDEAEADEVSDEYKFYVAALEQSSPQSVAERAQRLYDLAEELECVYDGWGTSY
;
A
#
# COMPACT_ATOMS: atom_id res chain seq x y z
N MET A 1 5.91 6.20 -31.94
CA MET A 1 6.60 5.03 -32.57
C MET A 1 5.56 4.06 -33.12
N LYS A 2 5.70 3.52 -34.35
CA LYS A 2 4.67 2.65 -34.98
C LYS A 2 4.65 1.20 -34.47
N ASP A 3 5.77 0.70 -33.97
CA ASP A 3 5.92 -0.71 -33.53
C ASP A 3 6.25 -0.82 -32.03
N PHE A 4 5.84 0.16 -31.23
CA PHE A 4 6.12 0.19 -29.79
C PHE A 4 5.60 -1.06 -29.08
N TRP A 5 4.33 -1.42 -29.27
CA TRP A 5 3.76 -2.58 -28.60
C TRP A 5 4.40 -3.89 -29.04
N LYS A 6 4.77 -4.01 -30.32
CA LYS A 6 5.54 -5.17 -30.79
C LYS A 6 6.89 -5.29 -30.12
N LEU A 7 7.57 -4.16 -29.86
CA LEU A 7 8.82 -4.14 -29.09
C LEU A 7 8.59 -4.62 -27.65
N ILE A 8 7.55 -4.13 -26.98
CA ILE A 8 7.19 -4.54 -25.61
C ILE A 8 6.83 -6.03 -25.54
N GLU A 9 6.04 -6.52 -26.49
CA GLU A 9 5.66 -7.94 -26.57
C GLU A 9 6.88 -8.82 -26.85
N SER A 10 7.73 -8.43 -27.81
CA SER A 10 8.97 -9.15 -28.11
C SER A 10 9.93 -9.17 -26.92
N SER A 11 10.02 -8.06 -26.17
CA SER A 11 10.84 -8.00 -24.97
C SER A 11 10.28 -8.90 -23.87
N LYS A 12 8.95 -8.99 -23.74
CA LYS A 12 8.29 -9.88 -22.77
C LYS A 12 8.51 -11.35 -23.12
N ASP A 13 8.27 -11.75 -24.37
CA ASP A 13 8.40 -13.13 -24.84
C ASP A 13 9.84 -13.66 -24.75
N GLY A 14 10.82 -12.76 -24.88
CA GLY A 14 12.25 -13.08 -24.76
C GLY A 14 12.77 -13.12 -23.32
N SER A 15 11.93 -12.85 -22.31
CA SER A 15 12.35 -12.62 -20.93
C SER A 15 11.70 -13.61 -19.96
N SER A 16 12.43 -14.00 -18.91
CA SER A 16 11.88 -14.88 -17.88
C SER A 16 11.25 -14.12 -16.71
N CYS A 17 11.64 -12.87 -16.52
CA CYS A 17 11.12 -11.96 -15.50
C CYS A 17 11.14 -10.50 -15.99
N ILE A 18 10.60 -9.57 -15.18
CA ILE A 18 10.54 -8.15 -15.55
C ILE A 18 11.93 -7.50 -15.65
N SER A 19 12.89 -7.96 -14.84
CA SER A 19 14.28 -7.49 -14.88
C SER A 19 14.96 -7.84 -16.20
N ASP A 20 14.77 -9.08 -16.68
CA ASP A 20 15.25 -9.51 -18.01
C ASP A 20 14.64 -8.64 -19.12
N GLN A 21 13.35 -8.31 -19.01
CA GLN A 21 12.64 -7.48 -19.98
C GLN A 21 13.18 -6.05 -20.03
N ILE A 22 13.47 -5.45 -18.87
CA ILE A 22 14.16 -4.15 -18.78
C ILE A 22 15.55 -4.24 -19.42
N GLY A 23 16.30 -5.30 -19.13
CA GLY A 23 17.61 -5.54 -19.75
C GLY A 23 17.53 -5.61 -21.28
N PHE A 24 16.54 -6.32 -21.81
CA PHE A 24 16.27 -6.39 -23.25
C PHE A 24 16.01 -5.00 -23.85
N LEU A 25 15.11 -4.22 -23.23
CA LEU A 25 14.77 -2.87 -23.71
C LEU A 25 15.99 -1.94 -23.67
N LYS A 26 16.82 -2.05 -22.63
CA LYS A 26 18.07 -1.28 -22.51
C LYS A 26 19.03 -1.59 -23.65
N GLU A 27 19.25 -2.87 -23.96
CA GLU A 27 20.11 -3.28 -25.07
C GLU A 27 19.52 -2.88 -26.43
N TRP A 28 18.20 -2.96 -26.59
CA TRP A 28 17.52 -2.42 -27.78
C TRP A 28 17.80 -0.92 -27.92
N MET A 29 17.58 -0.10 -26.87
CA MET A 29 17.80 1.35 -26.91
C MET A 29 19.25 1.73 -27.20
N LYS A 30 20.23 0.93 -26.74
CA LYS A 30 21.65 1.13 -27.07
C LYS A 30 21.94 0.93 -28.56
N SER A 31 21.23 0.01 -29.20
CA SER A 31 21.38 -0.31 -30.62
C SER A 31 20.51 0.54 -31.56
N ALA A 32 19.39 1.08 -31.06
CA ALA A 32 18.44 1.90 -31.81
C ALA A 32 19.04 3.24 -32.26
N SER A 33 18.38 3.98 -33.15
CA SER A 33 18.74 5.36 -33.43
C SER A 33 18.38 6.28 -32.26
N ILE A 34 19.00 7.47 -32.17
CA ILE A 34 18.66 8.44 -31.12
C ILE A 34 17.19 8.86 -31.24
N GLU A 35 16.72 9.07 -32.48
CA GLU A 35 15.35 9.45 -32.80
C GLU A 35 14.35 8.36 -32.39
N GLU A 36 14.73 7.07 -32.44
CA GLU A 36 13.91 5.96 -31.96
C GLU A 36 13.79 5.97 -30.44
N VAL A 37 14.87 6.26 -29.71
CA VAL A 37 14.86 6.40 -28.24
C VAL A 37 14.02 7.60 -27.82
N GLU A 38 14.14 8.74 -28.51
CA GLU A 38 13.29 9.92 -28.28
C GLU A 38 11.81 9.62 -28.58
N ALA A 39 11.52 8.90 -29.67
CA ALA A 39 10.15 8.52 -30.02
C ALA A 39 9.54 7.48 -29.07
N PHE A 40 10.37 6.62 -28.47
CA PHE A 40 9.98 5.73 -27.38
C PHE A 40 9.60 6.55 -26.15
N ASP A 41 10.50 7.42 -25.70
CA ASP A 41 10.30 8.22 -24.50
C ASP A 41 9.09 9.14 -24.64
N THR A 42 8.98 9.86 -25.76
CA THR A 42 7.84 10.74 -26.07
C THR A 42 6.50 10.00 -25.96
N LEU A 43 6.44 8.75 -26.41
CA LEU A 43 5.22 7.94 -26.32
C LEU A 43 4.93 7.52 -24.87
N VAL A 44 5.96 7.11 -24.12
CA VAL A 44 5.83 6.74 -22.71
C VAL A 44 5.39 7.94 -21.88
N ARG A 45 6.15 9.04 -21.91
CA ARG A 45 5.89 10.26 -21.11
C ARG A 45 4.68 11.04 -21.59
N GLY A 46 4.51 11.20 -22.90
CA GLY A 46 3.49 12.07 -23.48
C GLY A 46 2.15 11.39 -23.76
N THR A 47 2.04 10.07 -23.61
CA THR A 47 0.79 9.35 -23.89
C THR A 47 0.48 8.28 -22.87
N LEU A 48 1.33 7.26 -22.70
CA LEU A 48 0.99 6.09 -21.89
C LEU A 48 0.98 6.38 -20.37
N TYR A 49 1.93 7.18 -19.88
CA TYR A 49 1.93 7.58 -18.48
C TYR A 49 0.72 8.45 -18.13
N PRO A 50 0.41 9.50 -18.92
CA PRO A 50 -0.79 10.32 -18.73
C PRO A 50 -2.11 9.54 -18.83
N GLU A 51 -2.23 8.61 -19.77
CA GLU A 51 -3.42 7.74 -19.87
C GLU A 51 -3.60 6.88 -18.61
N ALA A 52 -2.50 6.44 -17.99
CA ALA A 52 -2.50 5.69 -16.73
C ALA A 52 -2.55 6.57 -15.47
N SER A 53 -2.50 7.91 -15.61
CA SER A 53 -2.55 8.90 -14.53
C SER A 53 -3.98 9.24 -14.11
N THR A 54 -4.78 8.23 -13.74
CA THR A 54 -6.15 8.46 -13.24
C THR A 54 -6.21 8.36 -11.72
N ASN A 55 -6.99 9.22 -11.06
CA ASN A 55 -7.20 9.14 -9.60
C ASN A 55 -7.70 7.75 -9.18
N LYS A 56 -8.53 7.10 -10.01
CA LYS A 56 -8.98 5.73 -9.77
C LYS A 56 -7.84 4.73 -9.69
N LEU A 57 -6.91 4.74 -10.65
CA LEU A 57 -5.75 3.85 -10.65
C LEU A 57 -4.79 4.21 -9.51
N TRP A 58 -4.52 5.50 -9.31
CA TRP A 58 -3.65 5.95 -8.22
C TRP A 58 -4.15 5.46 -6.87
N PHE A 59 -5.41 5.72 -6.54
CA PHE A 59 -6.00 5.28 -5.29
C PHE A 59 -6.04 3.77 -5.16
N LEU A 60 -6.33 3.08 -6.25
CA LEU A 60 -6.35 1.63 -6.24
C LEU A 60 -4.97 1.05 -5.88
N ILE A 61 -3.89 1.62 -6.44
CA ILE A 61 -2.53 1.17 -6.13
C ILE A 61 -2.12 1.58 -4.72
N ALA A 62 -2.48 2.78 -4.28
CA ALA A 62 -2.29 3.21 -2.89
C ALA A 62 -3.00 2.25 -1.92
N PHE A 63 -4.23 1.83 -2.26
CA PHE A 63 -5.02 0.88 -1.48
C PHE A 63 -4.38 -0.52 -1.44
N ILE A 64 -3.78 -0.98 -2.54
CA ILE A 64 -3.06 -2.26 -2.60
C ILE A 64 -1.77 -2.26 -1.76
N PHE A 65 -0.97 -1.20 -1.83
CA PHE A 65 0.41 -1.24 -1.33
C PHE A 65 0.65 -0.65 0.06
N ASP A 66 -0.12 0.35 0.50
CA ASP A 66 0.19 1.01 1.78
C ASP A 66 -1.04 1.59 2.50
N ARG A 67 -2.25 1.39 1.96
CA ARG A 67 -3.55 1.87 2.45
C ARG A 67 -3.68 3.36 2.82
N ASN A 68 -2.62 4.17 2.80
CA ASN A 68 -2.64 5.61 3.12
C ASN A 68 -1.52 6.44 2.46
N TYR A 69 -0.48 5.85 1.83
CA TYR A 69 0.52 6.64 1.09
C TYR A 69 1.30 5.83 0.05
N LEU A 70 1.20 6.24 -1.21
CA LEU A 70 2.03 5.72 -2.29
C LEU A 70 3.03 6.81 -2.70
N PRO A 71 4.34 6.66 -2.45
CA PRO A 71 5.33 7.58 -3.00
C PRO A 71 5.18 7.63 -4.52
N ASP A 72 5.26 8.82 -5.13
CA ASP A 72 5.09 9.01 -6.59
C ASP A 72 5.95 8.02 -7.40
N SER A 73 7.17 7.76 -6.92
CA SER A 73 8.10 6.80 -7.51
C SER A 73 7.56 5.36 -7.58
N ARG A 74 6.65 4.94 -6.69
CA ARG A 74 6.00 3.63 -6.77
C ARG A 74 4.85 3.62 -7.78
N PHE A 75 4.12 4.72 -7.92
CA PHE A 75 3.09 4.81 -8.96
C PHE A 75 3.71 4.79 -10.36
N ASP A 76 4.86 5.42 -10.52
CA ASP A 76 5.66 5.38 -11.76
C ASP A 76 6.06 3.96 -12.14
N ARG A 77 6.51 3.18 -11.15
CA ARG A 77 6.83 1.76 -11.32
C ARG A 77 5.61 0.93 -11.66
N PHE A 78 4.45 1.22 -11.07
CA PHE A 78 3.20 0.59 -11.50
C PHE A 78 2.88 0.90 -12.97
N ARG A 79 3.00 2.15 -13.40
CA ARG A 79 2.77 2.53 -14.79
C ARG A 79 3.75 1.84 -15.74
N THR A 80 5.02 1.74 -15.34
CA THR A 80 6.02 0.93 -16.05
C THR A 80 5.56 -0.53 -16.16
N TRP A 81 5.25 -1.17 -15.03
CA TRP A 81 4.80 -2.56 -14.99
C TRP A 81 3.62 -2.78 -15.93
N LEU A 82 2.64 -1.87 -15.91
CA LEU A 82 1.43 -1.96 -16.72
C LEU A 82 1.74 -1.94 -18.22
N ILE A 83 2.66 -1.06 -18.65
CA ILE A 83 3.11 -0.98 -20.04
C ILE A 83 3.84 -2.27 -20.42
N LEU A 84 4.74 -2.75 -19.57
CA LEU A 84 5.55 -3.96 -19.83
C LEU A 84 4.70 -5.24 -19.98
N GLN A 85 3.45 -5.24 -19.49
CA GLN A 85 2.53 -6.36 -19.70
C GLN A 85 2.05 -6.51 -21.15
N GLY A 86 2.19 -5.48 -22.00
CA GLY A 86 1.75 -5.47 -23.40
C GLY A 86 0.45 -4.68 -23.62
N GLU A 87 0.11 -4.44 -24.89
CA GLU A 87 -0.98 -3.52 -25.28
C GLU A 87 -2.34 -3.96 -24.73
N GLU A 88 -2.69 -5.23 -24.95
CA GLU A 88 -4.00 -5.76 -24.56
C GLU A 88 -4.21 -5.60 -23.05
N HIS A 89 -3.21 -5.97 -22.26
CA HIS A 89 -3.27 -5.87 -20.81
C HIS A 89 -3.35 -4.40 -20.35
N TYR A 90 -2.48 -3.54 -20.88
CA TYR A 90 -2.48 -2.11 -20.58
C TYR A 90 -3.87 -1.50 -20.85
N ARG A 91 -4.41 -1.70 -22.05
CA ARG A 91 -5.71 -1.15 -22.45
C ARG A 91 -6.86 -1.71 -21.61
N ARG A 92 -6.82 -3.00 -21.28
CA ARG A 92 -7.84 -3.67 -20.48
C ARG A 92 -7.91 -3.12 -19.06
N ILE A 93 -6.76 -2.91 -18.39
CA ILE A 93 -6.72 -2.35 -17.04
C ILE A 93 -7.14 -0.88 -17.03
N ILE A 94 -6.76 -0.10 -18.04
CA ILE A 94 -7.19 1.31 -18.15
C ILE A 94 -8.72 1.40 -18.29
N ALA A 95 -9.34 0.49 -19.05
CA ALA A 95 -10.79 0.45 -19.23
C ALA A 95 -11.53 -0.10 -18.00
N GLU A 96 -10.98 -1.12 -17.33
CA GLU A 96 -11.57 -1.76 -16.16
C GLU A 96 -10.50 -1.95 -15.06
N PRO A 97 -10.20 -0.90 -14.26
CA PRO A 97 -9.11 -0.92 -13.28
C PRO A 97 -9.23 -2.02 -12.21
N ASP A 98 -10.46 -2.43 -11.87
CA ASP A 98 -10.73 -3.49 -10.89
C ASP A 98 -10.12 -4.85 -11.26
N LEU A 99 -9.86 -5.08 -12.56
CA LEU A 99 -9.20 -6.29 -13.05
C LEU A 99 -7.79 -6.47 -12.53
N ILE A 100 -7.14 -5.42 -12.05
CA ILE A 100 -5.81 -5.52 -11.45
C ILE A 100 -5.77 -6.49 -10.27
N ALA A 101 -6.92 -6.72 -9.63
CA ALA A 101 -7.13 -7.74 -8.61
C ALA A 101 -6.92 -9.16 -9.14
N GLU A 102 -6.70 -9.40 -10.41
CA GLU A 102 -6.41 -10.73 -10.96
C GLU A 102 -4.91 -10.99 -11.11
N TYR A 103 -4.06 -9.98 -10.85
CA TYR A 103 -2.64 -10.04 -11.17
C TYR A 103 -1.76 -9.96 -9.92
N GLU A 104 -0.55 -10.51 -10.02
CA GLU A 104 0.53 -10.26 -9.06
C GLU A 104 1.35 -9.10 -9.60
N LEU A 105 1.51 -8.06 -8.77
CA LEU A 105 2.20 -6.84 -9.16
C LEU A 105 3.67 -6.95 -8.75
N ASP A 106 4.55 -6.99 -9.75
CA ASP A 106 5.99 -6.90 -9.55
C ASP A 106 6.44 -5.45 -9.80
N LEU A 107 6.54 -4.68 -8.72
CA LEU A 107 6.96 -3.28 -8.78
C LEU A 107 8.46 -3.11 -8.52
N GLU A 108 9.25 -4.19 -8.50
CA GLU A 108 10.72 -4.13 -8.51
C GLU A 108 11.24 -3.86 -9.93
N VAL A 109 10.69 -2.83 -10.55
CA VAL A 109 10.97 -2.46 -11.94
C VAL A 109 11.57 -1.06 -12.01
N GLU A 110 12.54 -0.88 -12.92
CA GLU A 110 13.12 0.42 -13.23
C GLU A 110 12.14 1.26 -14.05
N ASP A 111 12.02 2.55 -13.77
CA ASP A 111 11.15 3.45 -14.52
C ASP A 111 11.64 3.58 -15.98
N LEU A 112 10.77 3.26 -16.95
CA LEU A 112 11.09 3.35 -18.37
C LEU A 112 11.55 4.76 -18.80
N ARG A 113 11.08 5.80 -18.12
CA ARG A 113 11.46 7.20 -18.34
C ARG A 113 12.91 7.48 -17.94
N GLU A 114 13.34 6.92 -16.82
CA GLU A 114 14.72 7.05 -16.35
C GLU A 114 15.64 6.18 -17.19
N LEU A 115 15.17 5.00 -17.62
CA LEU A 115 15.90 4.13 -18.52
C LEU A 115 16.21 4.80 -19.87
N SER A 116 15.20 5.36 -20.55
CA SER A 116 15.37 6.06 -21.82
C SER A 116 16.25 7.30 -21.69
N ARG A 117 16.06 8.09 -20.61
CA ARG A 117 16.92 9.24 -20.29
C ARG A 117 18.37 8.82 -20.16
N ALA A 118 18.67 7.82 -19.33
CA ALA A 118 20.03 7.35 -19.09
C ALA A 118 20.72 6.90 -20.38
N VAL A 119 20.03 6.12 -21.23
CA VAL A 119 20.59 5.67 -22.50
C VAL A 119 20.80 6.83 -23.47
N TYR A 120 19.87 7.79 -23.54
CA TYR A 120 20.04 8.97 -24.39
C TYR A 120 21.24 9.80 -23.95
N GLU A 121 21.39 10.08 -22.65
CA GLU A 121 22.50 10.89 -22.12
C GLU A 121 23.84 10.21 -22.35
N GLU A 122 23.93 8.89 -22.12
CA GLU A 122 25.13 8.09 -22.36
C GLU A 122 25.57 8.17 -23.83
N ARG A 123 24.63 8.08 -24.78
CA ARG A 123 24.95 8.00 -26.21
C ARG A 123 25.13 9.35 -26.88
N SER A 124 24.35 10.35 -26.49
CA SER A 124 24.40 11.69 -27.08
C SER A 124 25.47 12.57 -26.44
N GLY A 125 25.90 12.26 -25.22
CA GLY A 125 26.77 13.09 -24.40
C GLY A 125 26.12 14.41 -23.96
N LYS A 126 24.80 14.55 -24.13
CA LYS A 126 24.02 15.74 -23.79
C LYS A 126 22.92 15.36 -22.81
N LYS A 127 22.63 16.27 -21.88
CA LYS A 127 21.35 16.24 -21.17
C LYS A 127 20.22 16.42 -22.15
N ASN A 128 19.12 15.69 -21.94
CA ASN A 128 17.98 15.81 -22.82
C ASN A 128 16.98 16.85 -22.32
N GLU A 129 17.25 18.11 -22.65
CA GLU A 129 16.37 19.24 -22.29
C GLU A 129 14.94 19.07 -22.86
N HIS A 130 14.78 18.33 -23.97
CA HIS A 130 13.46 18.02 -24.53
C HIS A 130 12.69 17.04 -23.63
N LEU A 131 13.36 16.01 -23.11
CA LEU A 131 12.76 15.07 -22.15
C LEU A 131 12.48 15.71 -20.80
N ASP A 132 13.30 16.68 -20.39
CA ASP A 132 13.08 17.44 -19.16
C ASP A 132 11.95 18.49 -19.30
N SER A 133 11.58 18.85 -20.54
CA SER A 133 10.49 19.79 -20.83
C SER A 133 9.10 19.13 -20.95
N LEU A 134 9.05 17.80 -21.06
CA LEU A 134 7.80 17.05 -20.92
C LEU A 134 7.48 17.05 -19.43
N GLU A 135 6.81 18.11 -18.97
CA GLU A 135 6.32 18.24 -17.60
C GLU A 135 5.65 16.93 -17.20
N ASP A 136 6.01 16.42 -16.01
CA ASP A 136 5.23 15.38 -15.38
C ASP A 136 3.80 15.88 -15.37
N ILE A 137 2.90 15.20 -16.09
CA ILE A 137 1.48 15.29 -15.79
C ILE A 137 1.37 14.64 -14.41
N MET A 138 1.67 15.45 -13.40
CA MET A 138 1.35 15.19 -12.02
C MET A 138 -0.13 14.90 -12.06
N ILE A 139 -0.48 13.70 -11.60
CA ILE A 139 -1.85 13.44 -11.23
C ILE A 139 -2.20 14.57 -10.26
N ASP A 140 -3.36 15.17 -10.47
CA ASP A 140 -4.05 15.92 -9.42
C ASP A 140 -4.48 14.87 -8.36
N ALA A 141 -3.48 14.22 -7.77
CA ALA A 141 -3.59 13.09 -6.87
C ALA A 141 -4.20 13.67 -5.63
N CYS A 142 -5.46 13.30 -5.40
CA CYS A 142 -6.36 13.86 -4.40
C CYS A 142 -5.74 14.88 -3.45
N ASN A 143 -6.06 16.13 -3.72
CA ASN A 143 -5.47 17.28 -3.06
C ASN A 143 -5.95 17.46 -1.60
N SER A 144 -6.72 16.50 -1.08
CA SER A 144 -7.29 16.56 0.26
C SER A 144 -7.59 15.19 0.86
N LYS A 145 -7.48 15.12 2.18
CA LYS A 145 -7.81 13.95 3.00
C LYS A 145 -9.29 13.56 2.88
N GLU A 146 -10.17 14.54 2.63
CA GLU A 146 -11.60 14.30 2.41
C GLU A 146 -11.88 13.47 1.15
N GLU A 147 -11.12 13.68 0.07
CA GLU A 147 -11.29 12.90 -1.17
C GLU A 147 -10.82 11.46 -0.99
N GLU A 148 -9.73 11.26 -0.24
CA GLU A 148 -9.23 9.94 0.15
C GLU A 148 -10.25 9.18 1.01
N ASP A 149 -10.79 9.81 2.04
CA ASP A 149 -11.83 9.21 2.90
C ASP A 149 -13.09 8.84 2.10
N GLN A 150 -13.48 9.67 1.13
CA GLN A 150 -14.61 9.38 0.25
C GLN A 150 -14.30 8.20 -0.68
N PHE A 151 -13.09 8.13 -1.23
CA PHE A 151 -12.67 7.01 -2.06
C PHE A 151 -12.70 5.70 -1.26
N ILE A 152 -12.12 5.67 -0.05
CA ILE A 152 -12.10 4.47 0.80
C ILE A 152 -13.52 3.97 1.09
N LYS A 153 -14.46 4.88 1.38
CA LYS A 153 -15.87 4.52 1.59
C LYS A 153 -16.55 3.93 0.35
N GLN A 154 -16.14 4.36 -0.85
CA GLN A 154 -16.73 3.93 -2.12
C GLN A 154 -15.99 2.75 -2.77
N ALA A 155 -14.75 2.49 -2.37
CA ALA A 155 -13.89 1.45 -2.94
C ALA A 155 -14.55 0.06 -3.01
N PRO A 156 -15.31 -0.40 -1.98
CA PRO A 156 -16.03 -1.68 -2.07
C PRO A 156 -17.04 -1.78 -3.20
N GLN A 157 -17.64 -0.65 -3.59
CA GLN A 157 -18.63 -0.58 -4.68
C GLN A 157 -17.94 -0.36 -6.03
N MET A 158 -16.85 0.42 -6.05
CA MET A 158 -16.12 0.76 -7.27
C MET A 158 -15.21 -0.36 -7.77
N PHE A 159 -14.64 -1.15 -6.85
CA PHE A 159 -13.67 -2.21 -7.14
C PHE A 159 -14.08 -3.51 -6.45
N PRO A 160 -15.21 -4.12 -6.86
CA PRO A 160 -15.73 -5.31 -6.20
C PRO A 160 -14.80 -6.53 -6.30
N ARG A 161 -14.03 -6.70 -7.39
CA ARG A 161 -13.04 -7.79 -7.51
C ARG A 161 -11.87 -7.55 -6.59
N LEU A 162 -11.33 -6.33 -6.57
CA LEU A 162 -10.27 -5.95 -5.66
C LEU A 162 -10.73 -6.06 -4.22
N HIS A 163 -11.90 -5.55 -3.87
CA HIS A 163 -12.46 -5.71 -2.53
C HIS A 163 -12.80 -7.18 -2.21
N SER A 164 -13.01 -8.06 -3.19
CA SER A 164 -13.21 -9.50 -2.93
C SER A 164 -11.88 -10.24 -2.76
N ARG A 165 -10.87 -9.95 -3.59
CA ARG A 165 -9.50 -10.46 -3.42
C ARG A 165 -8.85 -9.91 -2.16
N MET A 166 -9.03 -8.62 -1.93
CA MET A 166 -8.63 -7.98 -0.70
C MET A 166 -9.45 -8.54 0.43
N ARG A 167 -10.77 -8.82 0.35
CA ARG A 167 -11.44 -9.67 1.37
C ARG A 167 -10.79 -11.05 1.60
N LEU A 168 -10.14 -11.65 0.60
CA LEU A 168 -9.35 -12.87 0.79
C LEU A 168 -7.95 -12.62 1.42
N HIS A 169 -7.47 -11.36 1.48
CA HIS A 169 -6.29 -10.88 2.24
C HIS A 169 -6.62 -10.00 3.48
N GLU A 170 -7.85 -9.48 3.59
CA GLU A 170 -8.45 -8.56 4.57
C GLU A 170 -9.31 -9.32 5.57
N LEU A 171 -9.48 -10.63 5.38
CA LEU A 171 -9.99 -11.52 6.41
C LEU A 171 -8.91 -11.91 7.43
N ARG A 172 -7.95 -11.02 7.69
CA ARG A 172 -7.13 -11.12 8.88
C ARG A 172 -7.18 -9.86 9.72
N TRP A 173 -6.86 -8.63 9.30
CA TRP A 173 -6.66 -7.55 10.30
C TRP A 173 -7.42 -6.24 10.08
N HIS A 174 -7.83 -5.61 11.18
CA HIS A 174 -8.41 -4.26 11.20
C HIS A 174 -7.37 -3.21 10.72
N PRO A 175 -7.74 -2.13 10.00
CA PRO A 175 -6.78 -1.20 9.37
C PRO A 175 -5.77 -0.56 10.34
N LYS A 176 -6.16 -0.31 11.60
CA LYS A 176 -5.25 0.20 12.64
C LYS A 176 -4.17 -0.81 13.06
N GLU A 177 -4.38 -2.09 12.78
CA GLU A 177 -3.47 -3.18 13.17
C GLU A 177 -2.42 -3.48 12.09
N VAL A 178 -2.65 -3.07 10.84
CA VAL A 178 -1.82 -3.47 9.69
C VAL A 178 -0.35 -3.09 9.89
N GLY A 179 -0.08 -1.88 10.39
CA GLY A 179 1.28 -1.41 10.65
C GLY A 179 2.00 -2.27 11.68
N LEU A 180 1.37 -2.47 12.85
CA LEU A 180 1.90 -3.33 13.91
C LEU A 180 2.14 -4.76 13.41
N MET A 181 1.21 -5.33 12.65
CA MET A 181 1.36 -6.71 12.17
C MET A 181 2.53 -6.88 11.19
N LEU A 182 2.81 -5.87 10.36
CA LEU A 182 4.00 -5.86 9.50
C LEU A 182 5.29 -5.71 10.31
N GLU A 183 5.30 -4.85 11.33
CA GLU A 183 6.42 -4.69 12.24
C GLU A 183 6.75 -6.01 12.94
N LEU A 184 5.74 -6.67 13.54
CA LEU A 184 5.88 -7.98 14.17
C LEU A 184 6.46 -9.01 13.19
N GLN A 185 5.90 -9.10 11.98
CA GLN A 185 6.36 -10.06 10.97
C GLN A 185 7.81 -9.80 10.55
N SER A 186 8.17 -8.54 10.30
CA SER A 186 9.53 -8.14 9.91
C SER A 186 10.56 -8.38 11.02
N GLY A 187 10.14 -8.27 12.28
CA GLY A 187 10.94 -8.61 13.45
C GLY A 187 11.10 -10.12 13.68
N GLY A 188 10.41 -10.95 12.89
CA GLY A 188 10.49 -12.40 12.95
C GLY A 188 9.40 -13.06 13.80
N CYS A 189 8.37 -12.30 14.21
CA CYS A 189 7.22 -12.85 14.93
C CYS A 189 6.47 -13.84 14.03
N LYS A 190 6.20 -15.02 14.58
CA LYS A 190 5.28 -15.95 13.96
C LYS A 190 3.86 -15.61 14.38
N LEU A 191 3.14 -14.95 13.47
CA LEU A 191 1.84 -14.34 13.74
C LEU A 191 0.72 -15.33 14.03
N ASP A 192 0.90 -16.60 13.68
CA ASP A 192 -0.03 -17.70 13.88
C ASP A 192 0.27 -18.54 15.13
N GLU A 193 1.42 -18.34 15.78
CA GLU A 193 1.75 -18.96 17.06
C GLU A 193 1.13 -18.19 18.23
N VAL A 194 0.90 -18.88 19.35
CA VAL A 194 0.33 -18.29 20.56
C VAL A 194 1.42 -17.55 21.32
N HIS A 195 1.15 -16.29 21.67
CA HIS A 195 2.00 -15.44 22.49
C HIS A 195 1.19 -14.83 23.64
N ASP A 196 1.90 -14.27 24.61
CA ASP A 196 1.31 -13.37 25.60
C ASP A 196 1.05 -12.02 24.94
N ILE A 197 -0.20 -11.60 24.94
CA ILE A 197 -0.68 -10.36 24.31
C ILE A 197 -1.12 -9.39 25.38
N ASP A 198 -0.49 -8.22 25.40
CA ASP A 198 -0.85 -7.12 26.29
C ASP A 198 -1.75 -6.13 25.56
N HIS A 199 -2.88 -5.76 26.18
CA HIS A 199 -3.83 -4.77 25.71
C HIS A 199 -3.86 -3.57 26.63
N PHE A 200 -3.95 -2.38 26.04
CA PHE A 200 -3.83 -1.13 26.77
C PHE A 200 -5.00 -0.21 26.52
N PHE A 201 -5.58 0.29 27.61
CA PHE A 201 -6.72 1.18 27.58
C PHE A 201 -6.51 2.40 28.47
N LEU A 202 -7.05 3.54 28.03
CA LEU A 202 -7.01 4.82 28.73
C LEU A 202 -8.42 5.21 29.17
N SER A 203 -8.56 5.73 30.39
CA SER A 203 -9.83 6.25 30.88
C SER A 203 -9.68 7.56 31.66
N LYS A 204 -10.78 8.30 31.77
CA LYS A 204 -10.82 9.63 32.40
C LYS A 204 -11.07 9.56 33.90
N SER A 205 -11.57 8.43 34.38
CA SER A 205 -11.93 8.22 35.79
C SER A 205 -11.67 6.79 36.25
N GLN A 206 -11.35 6.64 37.54
CA GLN A 206 -11.21 5.33 38.19
C GLN A 206 -12.43 4.42 37.98
N ALA A 207 -13.65 4.99 38.05
CA ALA A 207 -14.88 4.22 37.86
C ALA A 207 -15.00 3.63 36.44
N GLN A 208 -14.55 4.36 35.42
CA GLN A 208 -14.50 3.85 34.04
C GLN A 208 -13.44 2.74 33.90
N ALA A 209 -12.24 2.93 34.48
CA ALA A 209 -11.20 1.91 34.50
C ALA A 209 -11.68 0.60 35.16
N GLU A 210 -12.31 0.70 36.33
CA GLU A 210 -12.85 -0.46 37.06
C GLU A 210 -13.98 -1.15 36.28
N SER A 211 -14.89 -0.38 35.65
CA SER A 211 -15.95 -0.94 34.81
C SER A 211 -15.38 -1.66 33.58
N LEU A 212 -14.36 -1.10 32.94
CA LEU A 212 -13.69 -1.72 31.80
C LEU A 212 -12.95 -3.00 32.20
N ALA A 213 -12.17 -2.97 33.28
CA ALA A 213 -11.46 -4.13 33.80
C ALA A 213 -12.43 -5.27 34.14
N ALA A 214 -13.56 -4.98 34.79
CA ALA A 214 -14.59 -5.97 35.10
C ALA A 214 -15.16 -6.62 33.82
N ARG A 215 -15.43 -5.82 32.78
CA ARG A 215 -15.95 -6.34 31.49
C ARG A 215 -14.92 -7.17 30.74
N LEU A 216 -13.64 -6.80 30.78
CA LEU A 216 -12.56 -7.59 30.19
C LEU A 216 -12.39 -8.93 30.92
N ILE A 217 -12.48 -8.94 32.26
CA ILE A 217 -12.47 -10.19 33.04
C ILE A 217 -13.64 -11.10 32.68
N GLU A 218 -14.85 -10.55 32.52
CA GLU A 218 -16.02 -11.32 32.06
C GLU A 218 -15.84 -11.90 30.65
N LEU A 219 -15.05 -11.25 29.80
CA LEU A 219 -14.70 -11.71 28.46
C LEU A 219 -13.51 -12.69 28.44
N GLY A 220 -12.90 -12.96 29.60
CA GLY A 220 -11.83 -13.95 29.76
C GLY A 220 -10.39 -13.41 29.71
N TYR A 221 -10.21 -12.09 29.77
CA TYR A 221 -8.89 -11.46 29.87
C TYR A 221 -8.42 -11.39 31.33
N GLU A 222 -7.12 -11.41 31.56
CA GLU A 222 -6.54 -11.05 32.85
C GLU A 222 -6.34 -9.54 32.90
N ALA A 223 -7.29 -8.80 33.48
CA ALA A 223 -7.27 -7.34 33.50
C ALA A 223 -6.94 -6.76 34.88
N SER A 224 -6.17 -5.67 34.89
CA SER A 224 -5.76 -4.96 36.10
C SER A 224 -5.80 -3.44 35.91
N THR A 225 -6.15 -2.73 36.98
CA THR A 225 -6.04 -1.27 37.10
C THR A 225 -4.83 -0.84 37.93
N ASP A 226 -4.07 -1.80 38.47
CA ASP A 226 -3.01 -1.54 39.47
C ASP A 226 -1.70 -1.05 38.84
N GLU A 227 -1.55 -1.16 37.52
CA GLU A 227 -0.36 -0.67 36.78
C GLU A 227 -0.38 0.85 36.52
N ALA A 228 -1.31 1.58 37.14
CA ALA A 228 -1.79 2.88 36.68
C ALA A 228 -1.53 4.08 37.62
N GLU A 229 -0.30 4.26 38.09
CA GLU A 229 0.18 5.63 38.36
C GLU A 229 1.38 5.90 37.45
N ALA A 230 1.11 6.19 36.18
CA ALA A 230 2.13 6.69 35.28
C ALA A 230 2.15 8.22 35.38
N ASP A 231 3.28 8.77 35.80
CA ASP A 231 3.57 10.21 35.92
C ASP A 231 3.42 11.02 34.61
N GLU A 232 3.00 10.38 33.50
CA GLU A 232 2.94 10.97 32.15
C GLU A 232 1.62 10.68 31.37
N VAL A 233 0.53 10.29 32.03
CA VAL A 233 -0.77 10.22 31.31
C VAL A 233 -1.30 11.65 31.08
N SER A 234 -1.83 11.93 29.89
CA SER A 234 -2.25 13.28 29.50
C SER A 234 -3.24 13.90 30.50
N ASP A 235 -3.37 15.23 30.51
CA ASP A 235 -4.32 15.91 31.41
C ASP A 235 -5.77 15.41 31.31
N GLU A 236 -6.13 14.77 30.18
CA GLU A 236 -7.46 14.25 29.88
C GLU A 236 -7.69 12.80 30.35
N TYR A 237 -6.68 11.92 30.27
CA TYR A 237 -6.79 10.51 30.64
C TYR A 237 -5.86 10.26 31.82
N LYS A 238 -6.38 9.79 32.95
CA LYS A 238 -5.60 9.70 34.19
C LYS A 238 -5.43 8.29 34.72
N PHE A 239 -6.09 7.34 34.07
CA PHE A 239 -6.17 5.96 34.51
C PHE A 239 -5.92 5.03 33.34
N TYR A 240 -5.31 3.90 33.67
CA TYR A 240 -4.88 2.89 32.73
C TYR A 240 -5.50 1.54 33.09
N VAL A 241 -5.86 0.76 32.07
CA VAL A 241 -6.21 -0.65 32.23
C VAL A 241 -5.30 -1.46 31.33
N ALA A 242 -4.58 -2.40 31.94
CA ALA A 242 -3.82 -3.42 31.24
C ALA A 242 -4.66 -4.71 31.22
N ALA A 243 -4.68 -5.41 30.09
CA ALA A 243 -5.32 -6.70 29.99
C ALA A 243 -4.46 -7.69 29.20
N LEU A 244 -4.31 -8.91 29.72
CA LEU A 244 -3.51 -9.96 29.10
C LEU A 244 -4.41 -11.05 28.52
N GLU A 245 -4.01 -11.59 27.37
CA GLU A 245 -4.54 -12.85 26.85
C GLU A 245 -3.45 -13.70 26.18
N GLN A 246 -3.68 -15.01 26.13
CA GLN A 246 -2.88 -15.93 25.30
C GLN A 246 -3.58 -16.14 23.96
N SER A 247 -3.02 -15.58 22.90
CA SER A 247 -3.59 -15.67 21.56
C SER A 247 -2.51 -15.49 20.50
N SER A 248 -2.87 -15.74 19.23
CA SER A 248 -1.98 -15.40 18.13
C SER A 248 -2.16 -13.94 17.74
N PRO A 249 -1.08 -13.18 17.42
CA PRO A 249 -1.14 -11.83 16.86
C PRO A 249 -2.18 -11.72 15.75
N GLN A 250 -2.26 -12.75 14.92
CA GLN A 250 -3.24 -12.81 13.86
C GLN A 250 -4.68 -12.83 14.38
N SER A 251 -4.99 -13.73 15.32
CA SER A 251 -6.33 -13.82 15.92
C SER A 251 -6.71 -12.58 16.71
N VAL A 252 -5.75 -11.87 17.31
CA VAL A 252 -5.97 -10.59 18.00
C VAL A 252 -6.39 -9.52 17.00
N ALA A 253 -5.60 -9.32 15.95
CA ALA A 253 -5.87 -8.28 14.97
C ALA A 253 -7.15 -8.55 14.14
N GLU A 254 -7.58 -9.83 14.03
CA GLU A 254 -8.89 -10.25 13.49
C GLU A 254 -10.08 -9.75 14.31
N ARG A 255 -9.89 -9.57 15.63
CA ARG A 255 -10.97 -9.20 16.56
C ARG A 255 -10.73 -7.91 17.32
N ALA A 256 -9.67 -7.17 17.01
CA ALA A 256 -9.31 -5.92 17.68
C ALA A 256 -10.45 -4.88 17.65
N GLN A 257 -11.27 -4.87 16.59
CA GLN A 257 -12.47 -4.02 16.52
C GLN A 257 -13.39 -4.18 17.73
N ARG A 258 -13.53 -5.40 18.28
CA ARG A 258 -14.40 -5.64 19.44
C ARG A 258 -13.89 -4.92 20.69
N LEU A 259 -12.58 -4.74 20.82
CA LEU A 259 -11.99 -4.00 21.93
C LEU A 259 -12.11 -2.49 21.73
N TYR A 260 -12.02 -1.99 20.49
CA TYR A 260 -12.39 -0.60 20.17
C TYR A 260 -13.85 -0.32 20.51
N ASP A 261 -14.77 -1.18 20.09
CA ASP A 261 -16.21 -1.03 20.35
C ASP A 261 -16.52 -1.05 21.86
N LEU A 262 -15.88 -1.97 22.59
CA LEU A 262 -16.02 -2.07 24.06
C LEU A 262 -15.50 -0.81 24.76
N ALA A 263 -14.34 -0.31 24.33
CA ALA A 263 -13.77 0.90 24.91
C ALA A 263 -14.70 2.11 24.66
N GLU A 264 -15.22 2.26 23.44
CA GLU A 264 -16.16 3.33 23.09
C GLU A 264 -17.47 3.23 23.89
N GLU A 265 -18.04 2.03 24.04
CA GLU A 265 -19.25 1.80 24.84
C GLU A 265 -19.09 2.27 26.30
N LEU A 266 -17.89 2.11 26.85
CA LEU A 266 -17.55 2.47 28.22
C LEU A 266 -16.89 3.85 28.34
N GLU A 267 -16.94 4.66 27.28
CA GLU A 267 -16.34 5.99 27.21
C GLU A 267 -14.83 6.00 27.57
N CYS A 268 -14.13 4.93 27.21
CA CYS A 268 -12.70 4.72 27.32
C CYS A 268 -12.04 4.76 25.92
N VAL A 269 -10.71 4.71 25.89
CA VAL A 269 -9.93 4.62 24.65
C VAL A 269 -9.12 3.33 24.65
N TYR A 270 -9.25 2.53 23.60
CA TYR A 270 -8.32 1.43 23.34
C TYR A 270 -7.09 1.98 22.61
N ASP A 271 -5.95 1.96 23.29
CA ASP A 271 -4.69 2.55 22.82
C ASP A 271 -3.92 1.60 21.90
N GLY A 272 -4.10 0.30 22.11
CA GLY A 272 -3.57 -0.75 21.23
C GLY A 272 -3.18 -1.99 22.02
N TRP A 273 -2.40 -2.84 21.37
CA TRP A 273 -1.84 -4.04 21.97
C TRP A 273 -0.42 -4.29 21.50
N GLY A 274 0.28 -5.15 22.21
CA GLY A 274 1.63 -5.58 21.88
C GLY A 274 1.90 -7.00 22.35
N THR A 275 3.05 -7.53 21.96
CA THR A 275 3.53 -8.83 22.42
C THR A 275 5.06 -8.87 22.39
N SER A 276 5.64 -9.66 23.29
CA SER A 276 7.07 -9.96 23.30
C SER A 276 7.28 -11.35 22.68
N TYR A 277 8.13 -11.45 21.66
CA TYR A 277 8.39 -12.66 20.87
C TYR A 277 9.88 -12.81 20.52
#